data_AF-A0A6A3JTD5-F1
#
_entry.id   AF-A0A6A3JTD5-F1
#
_cell.length_a   1.000
_cell.length_b   1.000
_cell.length_c   1.000
_cell.angle_alpha   90.00
_cell.angle_beta   90.00
_cell.angle_gamma   90.00
#
_symmetry.space_group_name_H-M   'P 1'
#
loop_
_entity.id
_entity.type
_entity.pdbx_description
1 polymer ?
#
loop_
_entity_poly.entity_id
_entity_poly.type
_entity_poly.pdbx_seq_one_letter_code
_entity_poly.pdbx_strand_id
1 'polypeptide(L)'
;MPGFTVDVDVDSQPIYEVIRPPDLSSWEHAALIEWEREWERYVEKIRDRCTTTGETFDNVVATVKGSVKPKTLPNLAIYVLKKLVASVTDADILSAVKARSHTLKNESFPDITSLFCSHADVSNAVQAVSSEEQFP
;
A
#
# COMPACT_ATOMS: atom_id res chain seq x y z
N MET A 1 48.02 -41.09 15.90
CA MET A 1 46.60 -40.96 16.28
C MET A 1 45.94 -40.07 15.25
N PRO A 2 44.79 -40.44 14.65
CA PRO A 2 44.16 -39.63 13.62
C PRO A 2 43.49 -38.40 14.26
N GLY A 3 43.71 -37.23 13.67
CA GLY A 3 43.09 -35.97 14.08
C GLY A 3 41.62 -35.94 13.66
N PHE A 4 40.74 -35.71 14.62
CA PHE A 4 39.31 -35.53 14.39
C PHE A 4 39.10 -34.13 13.79
N THR A 5 38.75 -34.04 12.51
CA THR A 5 38.17 -32.83 11.93
C THR A 5 36.74 -32.73 12.48
N VAL A 6 36.52 -31.76 13.35
CA VAL A 6 35.17 -31.40 13.76
C VAL A 6 34.62 -30.53 12.64
N ASP A 7 33.95 -31.15 11.66
CA ASP A 7 33.05 -30.44 10.77
C ASP A 7 31.89 -29.95 11.65
N VAL A 8 32.10 -28.80 12.27
CA VAL A 8 31.00 -28.02 12.82
C VAL A 8 30.29 -27.47 11.59
N ASP A 9 29.33 -28.25 11.09
CA ASP A 9 28.19 -27.69 10.36
C ASP A 9 27.58 -26.67 11.31
N VAL A 10 28.10 -25.43 11.23
CA VAL A 10 27.40 -24.25 11.72
C VAL A 10 26.23 -24.13 10.76
N ASP A 11 25.22 -24.95 11.02
CA ASP A 11 23.86 -24.72 10.58
C ASP A 11 23.55 -23.32 11.06
N SER A 12 23.78 -22.37 10.16
CA SER A 12 23.66 -20.95 10.41
C SER A 12 22.17 -20.73 10.56
N GLN A 13 21.66 -20.95 11.78
CA GLN A 13 20.27 -20.72 12.09
C GLN A 13 19.95 -19.33 11.57
N PRO A 14 19.05 -19.19 10.58
CA PRO A 14 18.76 -17.89 10.02
C PRO A 14 18.30 -17.02 11.20
N ILE A 15 19.00 -15.90 11.39
CA ILE A 15 18.60 -14.88 12.35
C ILE A 15 17.27 -14.36 11.83
N TYR A 16 16.17 -14.93 12.32
CA TYR A 16 14.85 -14.49 11.96
C TYR A 16 14.67 -13.09 12.57
N GLU A 17 14.78 -12.07 11.72
CA GLU A 17 14.29 -10.74 12.05
C GLU A 17 12.83 -10.89 12.50
N VAL A 18 12.50 -10.38 13.68
CA VAL A 18 11.12 -10.41 14.18
C VAL A 18 10.30 -9.48 13.30
N ILE A 19 9.62 -10.06 12.30
CA ILE A 19 8.71 -9.36 11.40
C ILE A 19 7.49 -8.92 12.22
N ARG A 20 7.44 -7.64 12.58
CA ARG A 20 6.35 -7.06 13.38
C ARG A 20 5.29 -6.43 12.47
N PRO A 21 3.99 -6.60 12.76
CA PRO A 21 2.96 -5.86 12.05
C PRO A 21 3.13 -4.35 12.29
N PRO A 22 2.85 -3.50 11.29
CA PRO A 22 2.86 -2.05 11.48
C PRO A 22 1.76 -1.62 12.44
N ASP A 23 1.92 -0.48 13.11
CA ASP A 23 0.90 0.07 14.01
C ASP A 23 0.13 1.21 13.35
N LEU A 24 -1.18 1.06 13.18
CA LEU A 24 -2.03 2.14 12.69
C LEU A 24 -2.37 3.13 13.81
N SER A 25 -1.52 4.14 13.94
CA SER A 25 -1.54 5.10 15.05
C SER A 25 -2.31 6.39 14.77
N SER A 26 -2.47 6.74 13.50
CA SER A 26 -3.15 7.95 13.04
C SER A 26 -4.04 7.61 11.84
N TRP A 27 -5.13 8.35 11.72
CA TRP A 27 -6.05 8.25 10.57
C TRP A 27 -5.79 9.37 9.56
N GLU A 28 -4.60 9.98 9.55
CA GLU A 28 -4.21 10.97 8.53
C GLU A 28 -3.86 10.31 7.19
N HIS A 29 -4.04 11.02 6.08
CA HIS A 29 -3.84 10.45 4.74
C HIS A 29 -2.41 9.94 4.51
N ALA A 30 -1.39 10.71 4.90
CA ALA A 30 0.02 10.29 4.79
C ALA A 30 0.32 9.05 5.64
N ALA A 31 -0.17 9.01 6.88
CA ALA A 31 -0.02 7.87 7.77
C ALA A 31 -0.71 6.61 7.23
N LEU A 32 -1.84 6.76 6.54
CA LEU A 32 -2.55 5.64 5.91
C LEU A 32 -1.80 5.07 4.70
N ILE A 33 -1.20 5.93 3.86
CA ILE A 33 -0.37 5.48 2.74
C ILE A 33 0.88 4.75 3.24
N GLU A 34 1.54 5.30 4.25
CA GLU A 34 2.73 4.67 4.84
C GLU A 34 2.38 3.33 5.50
N TRP A 35 1.30 3.28 6.28
CA TRP A 35 0.83 2.05 6.90
C TRP A 35 0.44 1.00 5.86
N GLU A 36 -0.26 1.38 4.78
CA GLU A 36 -0.64 0.44 3.70
C GLU A 36 0.59 -0.18 3.04
N ARG A 37 1.61 0.63 2.72
CA ARG A 37 2.87 0.14 2.16
C ARG A 37 3.61 -0.80 3.11
N GLU A 38 3.64 -0.45 4.40
CA GLU A 38 4.32 -1.27 5.40
C GLU A 38 3.55 -2.57 5.69
N TRP A 39 2.22 -2.52 5.60
CA TRP A 39 1.35 -3.70 5.70
C TRP A 39 1.60 -4.68 4.55
N GLU A 40 1.72 -4.19 3.31
CA GLU A 40 2.07 -5.03 2.15
C GLU A 40 3.44 -5.68 2.31
N ARG A 41 4.46 -4.91 2.74
CA ARG A 41 5.80 -5.44 3.03
C ARG A 41 5.79 -6.49 4.14
N TYR A 42 5.01 -6.25 5.20
CA TYR A 42 4.82 -7.20 6.29
C TYR A 42 4.23 -8.52 5.76
N VAL A 43 3.15 -8.45 5.00
CA VAL A 43 2.49 -9.62 4.40
C VAL A 43 3.43 -10.41 3.51
N GLU A 44 4.23 -9.72 2.69
CA GLU A 44 5.23 -10.35 1.83
C GLU A 44 6.31 -11.06 2.64
N LYS A 45 6.90 -10.39 3.64
CA LYS A 45 7.88 -11.01 4.54
C LYS A 45 7.31 -12.24 5.27
N ILE A 46 6.05 -12.18 5.71
CA ILE A 46 5.39 -13.33 6.34
C ILE A 46 5.19 -14.47 5.35
N ARG A 47 4.80 -14.18 4.10
CA ARG A 47 4.66 -15.17 3.04
C ARG A 47 5.99 -15.87 2.76
N ASP A 48 7.08 -15.12 2.67
CA ASP A 48 8.43 -15.66 2.42
C ASP A 48 8.94 -16.51 3.58
N ARG A 49 8.57 -16.15 4.83
CA ARG A 49 8.85 -17.01 5.98
C ARG A 49 8.03 -18.30 5.92
N CYS A 50 6.75 -18.21 5.60
CA CYS A 50 5.87 -19.37 5.50
C CYS A 50 6.33 -20.35 4.41
N THR A 51 6.86 -19.87 3.27
CA THR A 51 7.45 -20.73 2.23
C THR A 51 8.73 -21.43 2.70
N THR A 52 9.53 -20.76 3.53
CA THR A 52 10.79 -21.30 4.07
C THR A 52 10.57 -22.30 5.21
N THR A 53 9.62 -22.05 6.09
CA THR A 53 9.37 -22.84 7.32
C THR A 53 8.24 -23.85 7.17
N GLY A 54 7.40 -23.73 6.11
CA GLY A 54 6.23 -24.58 5.90
C GLY A 54 5.04 -24.25 6.81
N GLU A 55 5.06 -23.10 7.48
CA GLU A 55 3.96 -22.62 8.33
C GLU A 55 2.76 -22.19 7.47
N THR A 56 1.55 -22.37 8.01
CA THR A 56 0.33 -21.88 7.37
C THR A 56 0.20 -20.36 7.56
N PHE A 57 0.18 -19.62 6.46
CA PHE A 57 0.12 -18.15 6.42
C PHE A 57 -0.99 -17.55 7.32
N ASP A 58 -2.19 -18.13 7.30
CA ASP A 58 -3.34 -17.63 8.05
C ASP A 58 -3.14 -17.65 9.57
N ASN A 59 -2.30 -18.56 10.08
CA ASN A 59 -1.99 -18.65 11.51
C ASN A 59 -0.90 -17.65 11.93
N VAL A 60 -0.15 -17.12 10.97
CA VAL A 60 1.08 -16.37 11.21
C VAL A 60 0.86 -14.87 10.96
N VAL A 61 0.03 -14.53 9.99
CA VAL A 61 -0.29 -13.14 9.66
C VAL A 61 -1.08 -12.50 10.80
N ALA A 62 -0.67 -11.30 11.20
CA ALA A 62 -1.42 -10.50 12.16
C ALA A 62 -2.79 -10.12 11.57
N THR A 63 -3.79 -9.95 12.44
CA THR A 63 -5.07 -9.37 12.03
C THR A 63 -4.91 -7.87 11.84
N VAL A 64 -5.60 -7.31 10.85
CA VAL A 64 -5.59 -5.86 10.57
C VAL A 64 -6.12 -5.10 11.77
N LYS A 65 -7.17 -5.61 12.40
CA LYS A 65 -7.74 -5.08 13.64
C LYS A 65 -6.74 -5.09 14.79
N GLY A 66 -5.86 -6.09 14.85
CA GLY A 66 -4.75 -6.17 15.82
C GLY A 66 -3.62 -5.17 15.55
N SER A 67 -3.46 -4.74 14.30
CA SER A 67 -2.52 -3.69 13.88
C SER A 67 -3.03 -2.28 14.18
N VAL A 68 -4.33 -2.10 14.44
CA VAL A 68 -4.88 -0.80 14.83
C VAL A 68 -4.66 -0.54 16.31
N LYS A 69 -4.15 0.65 16.66
CA LYS A 69 -3.97 1.01 18.07
C LYS A 69 -5.32 0.97 18.82
N PRO A 70 -5.37 0.44 20.06
CA PRO A 70 -6.63 0.35 20.82
C PRO A 70 -7.34 1.69 21.01
N LYS A 71 -6.60 2.80 20.99
CA LYS A 71 -7.15 4.16 21.12
C LYS A 71 -7.79 4.68 19.82
N THR A 72 -7.35 4.21 18.66
CA THR A 72 -7.84 4.66 17.35
C THR A 72 -9.00 3.80 16.84
N LEU A 73 -9.06 2.53 17.24
CA LEU A 73 -10.09 1.59 16.81
C LEU A 73 -11.54 2.03 17.13
N PRO A 74 -11.87 2.57 18.33
CA PRO A 74 -13.23 3.04 18.62
C PRO A 74 -13.66 4.20 17.74
N ASN A 75 -12.77 5.16 17.52
CA ASN A 75 -13.04 6.32 16.67
C ASN A 75 -13.25 5.89 15.21
N LEU A 76 -12.43 4.95 14.73
CA LEU A 76 -12.57 4.38 13.40
C LEU A 76 -13.89 3.63 13.23
N ALA A 77 -14.24 2.78 14.20
CA ALA A 77 -15.47 1.99 14.17
C ALA A 77 -16.72 2.89 14.09
N ILE A 78 -16.77 3.93 14.94
CA ILE A 78 -17.94 4.81 15.05
C ILE A 78 -18.00 5.80 13.89
N TYR A 79 -16.93 6.55 13.62
CA TYR A 79 -16.97 7.68 12.70
C TYR A 79 -16.76 7.30 11.24
N VAL A 80 -15.97 6.26 10.98
CA VAL A 80 -15.62 5.86 9.61
C VAL A 80 -16.50 4.71 9.15
N LEU A 81 -16.54 3.63 9.93
CA LEU A 81 -17.27 2.42 9.56
C LEU A 81 -18.75 2.47 9.93
N LYS A 82 -19.14 3.35 10.86
CA LYS A 82 -20.50 3.44 11.42
C LYS A 82 -21.01 2.09 11.96
N LYS A 83 -20.10 1.32 12.58
CA LYS A 83 -20.35 -0.03 13.14
C LYS A 83 -19.87 -0.09 14.59
N LEU A 84 -20.39 -1.07 15.34
CA LEU A 84 -19.87 -1.40 16.67
C LEU A 84 -18.46 -2.01 16.54
N VAL A 85 -17.56 -1.70 17.49
CA VAL A 85 -16.19 -2.24 17.53
C VAL A 85 -16.16 -3.77 17.48
N ALA A 86 -17.15 -4.43 18.07
CA ALA A 86 -17.31 -5.88 18.03
C ALA A 86 -17.62 -6.43 16.62
N SER A 87 -18.38 -5.67 15.82
CA SER A 87 -18.79 -6.03 14.46
C SER A 87 -17.80 -5.61 13.38
N VAL A 88 -16.76 -4.85 13.73
CA VAL A 88 -15.71 -4.45 12.79
C VAL A 88 -14.83 -5.66 12.44
N THR A 89 -14.75 -5.94 11.15
CA THR A 89 -13.89 -6.99 10.57
C THR A 89 -12.59 -6.40 9.99
N ASP A 90 -11.58 -7.24 9.80
CA ASP A 90 -10.31 -6.85 9.15
C ASP A 90 -10.54 -6.28 7.74
N ALA A 91 -11.50 -6.87 7.01
CA ALA A 91 -11.88 -6.43 5.67
C ALA A 91 -12.50 -5.02 5.67
N ASP A 92 -13.32 -4.69 6.67
CA ASP A 92 -13.89 -3.35 6.81
C ASP A 92 -12.79 -2.29 6.99
N ILE A 93 -11.80 -2.59 7.83
CA ILE A 93 -10.69 -1.68 8.12
C ILE A 93 -9.82 -1.50 6.87
N LEU A 94 -9.42 -2.59 6.21
CA LEU A 94 -8.63 -2.53 4.98
C LEU A 94 -9.35 -1.76 3.87
N SER A 95 -10.65 -2.00 3.70
CA SER A 95 -11.45 -1.29 2.71
C SER A 95 -11.49 0.21 2.99
N ALA A 96 -11.65 0.61 4.26
CA ALA A 96 -11.65 2.01 4.65
C ALA A 96 -10.28 2.69 4.49
N VAL A 97 -9.18 1.98 4.81
CA VAL A 97 -7.82 2.47 4.56
C VAL A 97 -7.62 2.72 3.08
N LYS A 98 -7.93 1.74 2.22
CA LYS A 98 -7.82 1.86 0.76
C LYS A 98 -8.68 2.97 0.19
N ALA A 99 -9.94 3.04 0.60
CA ALA A 99 -10.85 4.08 0.13
C ALA A 99 -10.25 5.47 0.40
N ARG A 100 -9.64 5.67 1.58
CA ARG A 100 -9.06 6.94 1.99
C ARG A 100 -7.65 7.22 1.44
N SER A 101 -6.80 6.20 1.30
CA SER A 101 -5.46 6.35 0.70
C SER A 101 -5.56 6.64 -0.80
N HIS A 102 -6.61 6.16 -1.46
CA HIS A 102 -6.84 6.38 -2.89
C HIS A 102 -7.75 7.57 -3.24
N THR A 103 -8.40 8.24 -2.27
CA THR A 103 -9.36 9.33 -2.56
C THR A 103 -8.74 10.49 -3.34
N LEU A 104 -7.48 10.87 -3.06
CA LEU A 104 -6.83 11.99 -3.77
C LEU A 104 -6.36 11.65 -5.19
N LYS A 105 -6.20 10.37 -5.54
CA LYS A 105 -5.77 9.98 -6.89
C LYS A 105 -6.91 10.03 -7.91
N ASN A 106 -8.17 10.00 -7.47
CA ASN A 106 -9.32 9.94 -8.38
C ASN A 106 -10.03 11.29 -8.61
N GLU A 107 -9.77 12.34 -7.82
CA GLU A 107 -10.50 13.61 -7.96
C GLU A 107 -9.74 14.79 -8.58
N SER A 108 -8.42 14.73 -8.79
CA SER A 108 -7.73 15.90 -9.37
C SER A 108 -6.35 15.61 -9.96
N PHE A 109 -6.30 14.86 -11.04
CA PHE A 109 -5.27 15.09 -12.05
C PHE A 109 -5.94 14.96 -13.42
N PRO A 110 -6.35 16.05 -14.09
CA PRO A 110 -6.60 15.97 -15.52
C PRO A 110 -5.34 15.41 -16.15
N ASP A 111 -5.50 14.41 -17.02
CA ASP A 111 -4.41 13.83 -17.78
C ASP A 111 -3.62 14.97 -18.41
N ILE A 112 -2.38 15.17 -17.96
CA ILE A 112 -1.50 16.26 -18.42
C ILE A 112 -1.33 16.15 -19.93
N THR A 113 -1.37 14.93 -20.48
CA THR A 113 -1.36 14.65 -21.91
C THR A 113 -2.53 15.31 -22.63
N SER A 114 -3.73 15.26 -22.05
CA SER A 114 -4.93 15.93 -22.60
C SER A 114 -4.83 17.47 -22.55
N LEU A 115 -4.21 18.02 -21.51
CA LEU A 115 -3.98 19.46 -21.37
C LEU A 115 -3.00 19.97 -22.45
N PHE A 116 -1.92 19.23 -22.71
CA PHE A 116 -0.95 19.60 -23.74
C PHE A 116 -1.47 19.39 -25.17
N CYS A 117 -2.32 18.38 -25.43
CA CYS A 117 -2.93 18.19 -26.75
C CYS A 117 -3.88 19.34 -27.11
N SER A 118 -4.69 19.81 -26.16
CA SER A 118 -5.62 20.93 -26.42
C SER A 118 -4.92 22.24 -26.80
N HIS A 119 -3.64 22.41 -26.42
CA HIS A 119 -2.86 23.61 -26.71
C HIS A 119 -2.04 23.50 -28.02
N ALA A 120 -1.90 22.30 -28.58
CA ALA A 120 -1.20 22.06 -29.85
C ALA A 120 -2.12 22.22 -31.07
N ASP A 121 -3.42 21.98 -30.95
CA ASP A 121 -4.36 22.07 -32.07
C ASP A 121 -4.71 23.51 -32.47
N VAL A 122 -4.69 24.46 -31.52
CA VAL A 122 -4.99 25.87 -31.81
C VAL A 122 -3.87 26.54 -32.61
N SER A 123 -2.63 26.05 -32.51
CA SER A 123 -1.50 26.64 -33.24
C SER A 123 -1.50 26.28 -34.73
N ASN A 124 -2.07 25.13 -35.10
CA ASN A 124 -2.13 24.68 -36.50
C ASN A 124 -3.35 25.25 -37.26
N ALA A 125 -4.40 25.65 -36.54
CA ALA A 125 -5.58 26.29 -37.15
C ALA A 125 -5.33 27.77 -37.53
N VAL A 126 -4.45 28.48 -36.82
CA VAL A 126 -4.12 29.89 -37.12
C VAL A 126 -3.24 30.03 -38.37
N GLN A 127 -2.40 29.03 -38.70
CA GLN A 127 -1.62 29.05 -39.94
C GLN A 127 -2.40 28.63 -41.19
N ALA A 128 -3.46 27.83 -41.05
CA ALA A 128 -4.28 27.40 -42.19
C ALA A 128 -5.17 28.52 -42.76
N VAL A 129 -5.57 29.50 -41.94
CA VAL A 129 -6.40 30.64 -42.39
C VAL A 129 -5.58 31.72 -43.11
N SER A 130 -4.26 31.79 -42.91
CA SER A 130 -3.42 32.81 -43.57
C SER A 130 -2.93 32.45 -44.98
N SER A 131 -3.17 31.23 -45.48
CA SER A 131 -2.74 30.82 -46.83
C SER A 131 -3.85 30.78 -47.88
N GLU A 132 -5.11 31.07 -47.51
CA GLU A 132 -6.25 31.08 -48.44
C GLU A 132 -6.66 32.49 -48.92
N GLU A 133 -5.93 33.54 -48.51
CA GLU A 133 -6.18 34.95 -48.88
C GLU A 133 -5.05 35.53 -49.75
N GLN A 134 -4.44 34.74 -50.64
CA GLN A 134 -3.49 35.32 -51.59
C GLN A 134 -3.29 34.47 -52.84
N PHE A 135 -4.22 34.45 -53.78
CA PHE A 135 -3.87 34.44 -55.21
C PHE A 135 -5.02 35.10 -56.02
N PRO A 136 -4.70 35.82 -57.11
CA PRO A 136 -5.47 36.92 -57.68
C PRO A 136 -6.63 36.51 -58.59
#